data_AF-A0A9X7NXF0-F1
#
_entry.id   AF-A0A9X7NXF0-F1
#
_cell.length_a   1.000
_cell.length_b   1.000
_cell.length_c   1.000
_cell.angle_alpha   90.00
_cell.angle_beta   90.00
_cell.angle_gamma   90.00
#
_symmetry.space_group_name_H-M   'P 1'
#
loop_
_entity.id
_entity.type
_entity.pdbx_description
1 polymer ?
#
loop_
_entity_poly.entity_id
_entity_poly.type
_entity_poly.pdbx_seq_one_letter_code
_entity_poly.pdbx_strand_id
1 'polypeptide(L)'
;MSEKSAAPVGGPDRRAIVAEALRKIDDLTARLAVAEAGDTEPIAVVGVGCRLPGGVDGPAALWQLLCDEGSGIVRVPADRWDADAFYSSDHSVPGTICSREGGFLTSWQPAEFDAEFFGISPREADAMDPQQRLLMEVAWEALEHAGITKEAIRGTQTGIFVG
;
A
#
# COMPACT_ATOMS: atom_id res chain seq x y z
N MET A 1 39.87 40.42 69.60
CA MET A 1 40.04 40.92 68.22
C MET A 1 39.51 39.84 67.28
N SER A 2 38.46 40.18 66.52
CA SER A 2 37.91 39.46 65.36
C SER A 2 37.21 38.11 65.57
N GLU A 3 35.89 38.17 65.80
CA GLU A 3 34.95 37.14 65.37
C GLU A 3 34.80 37.20 63.84
N LYS A 4 35.08 36.09 63.17
CA LYS A 4 34.95 35.94 61.72
C LYS A 4 33.52 35.47 61.43
N SER A 5 32.64 36.41 61.10
CA SER A 5 31.27 36.13 60.65
C SER A 5 31.31 35.43 59.28
N ALA A 6 30.77 34.21 59.22
CA ALA A 6 30.61 33.45 57.99
C ALA A 6 29.35 33.93 57.24
N ALA A 7 29.54 34.39 56.00
CA ALA A 7 28.44 34.75 55.10
C ALA A 7 27.59 33.52 54.74
N PRO A 8 26.27 33.65 54.60
CA PRO A 8 25.44 32.52 54.18
C PRO A 8 25.71 32.24 52.70
N VAL A 9 26.15 31.01 52.40
CA VAL A 9 26.21 30.50 51.04
C VAL A 9 24.77 30.44 50.52
N GLY A 10 24.41 31.38 49.64
CA GLY A 10 23.10 31.43 49.00
C GLY A 10 22.89 30.14 48.22
N GLY A 11 22.04 29.26 48.75
CA GLY A 11 21.64 28.03 48.07
C GLY A 11 21.02 28.37 46.71
N PRO A 12 21.08 27.44 45.74
CA PRO A 12 20.63 27.70 44.37
C PRO A 12 19.19 28.23 44.36
N ASP A 13 18.93 29.22 43.49
CA ASP A 13 17.63 29.88 43.39
C ASP A 13 16.55 28.85 43.05
N ARG A 14 15.80 28.46 44.08
CA ARG A 14 14.75 27.45 43.98
C ARG A 14 13.68 27.87 42.98
N ARG A 15 13.44 29.17 42.79
CA ARG A 15 12.48 29.66 41.79
C ARG A 15 13.00 29.43 40.38
N ALA A 16 14.28 29.66 40.13
CA ALA A 16 14.90 29.39 38.84
C ALA A 16 14.86 27.89 38.49
N ILE A 17 15.18 27.02 39.46
CA ILE A 17 15.10 25.56 39.29
C ILE A 17 13.68 25.11 38.98
N VAL A 18 12.68 25.61 39.72
CA VAL A 18 11.27 25.28 39.48
C VAL A 18 10.80 25.81 38.13
N ALA A 19 11.19 27.01 37.73
CA ALA A 19 10.81 27.59 36.44
C ALA A 19 11.42 26.82 35.26
N GLU A 20 12.64 26.28 35.40
CA GLU A 20 13.27 25.44 34.39
C GLU A 20 12.64 24.04 34.33
N ALA A 21 12.34 23.45 35.49
CA ALA A 21 11.64 22.17 35.58
C ALA A 21 10.25 22.24 34.94
N LEU A 22 9.47 23.31 35.22
CA LEU A 22 8.15 23.51 34.62
C LEU A 22 8.23 23.66 33.10
N ARG A 23 9.17 24.46 32.57
CA ARG A 23 9.40 24.57 31.12
C ARG A 23 9.72 23.23 30.47
N LYS A 24 10.49 22.39 31.16
CA LYS A 24 10.88 21.07 30.66
C LYS A 24 9.72 20.08 30.71
N ILE A 25 8.86 20.17 31.72
CA ILE A 25 7.61 19.41 31.79
C ILE A 25 6.70 19.81 30.63
N ASP A 26 6.54 21.11 30.35
CA ASP A 26 5.71 21.59 29.24
C ASP A 26 6.23 21.08 27.89
N ASP A 27 7.54 21.15 27.65
CA ASP A 27 8.19 20.62 26.43
C ASP A 27 8.00 19.10 26.28
N LEU A 28 8.25 18.34 27.35
CA LEU A 28 8.08 16.89 27.33
C LEU A 28 6.61 16.50 27.14
N THR A 29 5.67 17.24 27.72
CA THR A 29 4.23 17.00 27.56
C THR A 29 3.80 17.27 26.12
N ALA A 30 4.31 18.33 25.49
CA ALA A 30 4.03 18.62 24.08
C ALA A 30 4.59 17.53 23.15
N ARG A 31 5.82 17.05 23.41
CA ARG A 31 6.44 15.97 22.64
C ARG A 31 5.71 14.63 22.82
N LEU A 32 5.23 14.35 24.03
CA LEU A 32 4.42 13.17 24.30
C LEU A 32 3.09 13.23 23.55
N ALA A 33 2.40 14.37 23.57
CA ALA A 33 1.14 14.55 22.84
C ALA A 33 1.31 14.36 21.32
N VAL A 34 2.42 14.83 20.73
CA VAL A 34 2.73 14.59 19.31
C VAL A 34 3.03 13.12 19.02
N ALA A 35 3.76 12.44 19.90
CA ALA A 35 4.07 11.02 19.74
C ALA A 35 2.82 10.15 19.90
N GLU A 36 1.98 10.40 20.91
CA GLU A 36 0.71 9.70 21.14
C GLU A 36 -0.28 9.95 20.01
N ALA A 37 -0.32 11.16 19.46
CA ALA A 37 -1.11 11.47 18.26
C ALA A 37 -0.60 10.69 17.04
N GLY A 38 0.71 10.56 16.85
CA GLY A 38 1.30 9.77 15.76
C GLY A 38 1.04 8.27 15.89
N ASP A 39 1.08 7.72 17.11
CA ASP A 39 0.80 6.28 17.36
C ASP A 39 -0.69 5.93 17.16
N THR A 40 -1.58 6.92 17.22
CA THR A 40 -3.03 6.73 17.08
C THR A 40 -3.60 7.35 15.80
N GLU A 41 -2.73 7.86 14.92
CA GLU A 41 -3.15 8.51 13.68
C GLU A 41 -3.79 7.49 12.72
N PRO A 42 -5.06 7.68 12.32
CA PRO A 42 -5.70 6.80 11.36
C PRO A 42 -5.02 6.88 10.00
N ILE A 43 -4.82 5.73 9.35
CA ILE A 43 -4.26 5.67 8.00
C ILE A 43 -5.37 5.86 6.96
N ALA A 44 -5.27 6.94 6.19
CA ALA A 44 -6.21 7.21 5.11
C ALA A 44 -5.85 6.43 3.83
N VAL A 45 -6.85 5.80 3.21
CA VAL A 45 -6.75 5.27 1.85
C VAL A 45 -7.15 6.38 0.89
N VAL A 46 -6.16 6.97 0.22
CA VAL A 46 -6.37 8.14 -0.66
C VAL A 46 -6.47 7.80 -2.14
N GLY A 47 -6.06 6.60 -2.54
CA GLY A 47 -6.11 6.11 -3.91
C GLY A 47 -6.27 4.61 -3.97
N VAL A 48 -6.89 4.14 -5.05
CA VAL A 48 -7.08 2.72 -5.31
C VAL A 48 -7.02 2.48 -6.82
N GLY A 49 -6.29 1.44 -7.21
CA GLY A 49 -6.32 0.86 -8.55
C GLY A 49 -6.61 -0.62 -8.41
N CYS A 50 -7.32 -1.20 -9.36
CA CYS A 50 -7.55 -2.65 -9.38
C CYS A 50 -7.80 -3.17 -10.79
N ARG A 51 -7.44 -4.44 -10.98
CA ARG A 51 -7.82 -5.28 -12.12
C ARG A 51 -8.42 -6.55 -11.55
N LEU A 52 -9.68 -6.81 -11.86
CA LEU A 52 -10.42 -7.93 -11.28
C LEU A 52 -11.23 -8.67 -12.36
N PRO A 53 -11.63 -9.93 -12.10
CA PRO A 53 -12.50 -10.67 -13.00
C PRO A 53 -13.85 -9.95 -13.25
N GLY A 54 -14.51 -10.30 -14.35
CA GLY A 54 -15.77 -9.64 -14.75
C GLY A 54 -15.56 -8.35 -15.55
N GLY A 55 -14.37 -8.17 -16.14
CA GLY A 55 -14.04 -6.99 -16.94
C GLY A 55 -13.77 -5.73 -16.11
N VAL A 56 -13.47 -5.90 -14.81
CA VAL A 56 -13.22 -4.78 -13.91
C VAL A 56 -11.82 -4.23 -14.13
N ASP A 57 -11.77 -3.02 -14.67
CA ASP A 57 -10.55 -2.26 -14.96
C ASP A 57 -10.32 -1.10 -13.97
N GLY A 58 -11.05 -1.05 -12.86
CA GLY A 58 -10.86 -0.02 -11.85
C GLY A 58 -11.97 0.04 -10.81
N PRO A 59 -11.87 0.96 -9.84
CA PRO A 59 -12.81 1.05 -8.73
C PRO A 59 -14.25 1.37 -9.17
N ALA A 60 -14.42 2.16 -10.24
CA ALA A 60 -15.74 2.49 -10.78
C ALA A 60 -16.42 1.25 -11.42
N ALA A 61 -15.66 0.49 -12.21
CA ALA A 61 -16.15 -0.75 -12.83
C ALA A 61 -16.46 -1.82 -11.76
N LEU A 62 -15.64 -1.91 -10.72
CA LEU A 62 -15.90 -2.79 -9.57
C LEU A 62 -17.22 -2.41 -8.88
N TRP A 63 -17.40 -1.12 -8.61
CA TRP A 63 -18.62 -0.64 -7.96
C TRP A 63 -19.86 -0.98 -8.78
N GLN A 64 -19.81 -0.76 -10.10
CA GLN A 64 -20.91 -1.09 -11.00
C GLN A 64 -21.22 -2.60 -10.97
N LEU A 65 -20.20 -3.45 -11.07
CA LEU A 65 -20.37 -4.91 -11.01
C LEU A 65 -21.06 -5.35 -9.70
N LEU A 66 -20.67 -4.75 -8.58
CA LEU A 66 -21.26 -5.06 -7.27
C LEU A 66 -22.72 -4.58 -7.17
N CYS A 67 -23.02 -3.37 -7.66
CA CYS A 67 -24.39 -2.85 -7.70
C CYS A 67 -25.30 -3.68 -8.60
N ASP A 68 -24.76 -4.24 -9.68
CA ASP A 68 -25.49 -5.10 -10.62
C ASP A 68 -25.56 -6.57 -10.17
N GLU A 69 -25.03 -6.90 -8.98
CA GLU A 69 -24.93 -8.28 -8.46
C GLU A 69 -24.23 -9.24 -9.45
N GLY A 70 -23.29 -8.72 -10.23
CA GLY A 70 -22.60 -9.44 -11.29
C GLY A 70 -21.55 -10.44 -10.78
N SER A 71 -21.26 -11.46 -11.60
CA SER A 71 -20.21 -12.44 -11.34
C SER A 71 -19.13 -12.37 -12.42
N GLY A 72 -17.86 -12.29 -11.99
CA GLY A 72 -16.70 -12.36 -12.87
C GLY A 72 -16.19 -13.77 -13.15
N ILE A 73 -16.92 -14.80 -12.69
CA ILE A 73 -16.54 -16.20 -12.91
C ILE A 73 -16.90 -16.60 -14.34
N VAL A 74 -15.90 -17.07 -15.06
CA VAL A 74 -16.02 -17.52 -16.44
C VAL A 74 -15.37 -18.88 -16.59
N ARG A 75 -15.68 -19.57 -17.69
CA ARG A 75 -14.91 -20.74 -18.09
C ARG A 75 -13.45 -20.32 -18.33
N VAL A 76 -12.51 -21.21 -18.03
CA VAL A 76 -11.09 -21.04 -18.37
C VAL A 76 -10.98 -20.57 -19.84
N PRO A 77 -10.37 -19.40 -20.09
CA PRO A 77 -10.19 -18.89 -21.44
C PRO A 77 -9.37 -19.84 -22.32
N ALA A 78 -9.77 -20.00 -23.59
CA ALA A 78 -9.17 -20.96 -24.51
C ALA A 78 -7.70 -20.66 -24.86
N ASP A 79 -7.26 -19.43 -24.65
CA ASP A 79 -5.89 -18.96 -24.83
C ASP A 79 -4.98 -19.23 -23.61
N ARG A 80 -5.52 -19.78 -22.51
CA ARG A 80 -4.75 -20.11 -21.29
C ARG A 80 -4.29 -21.57 -21.28
N TRP A 81 -5.23 -22.50 -21.15
CA TRP A 81 -5.00 -23.95 -21.27
C TRP A 81 -6.30 -24.68 -21.61
N ASP A 82 -6.19 -25.93 -22.07
CA ASP A 82 -7.35 -26.79 -22.30
C ASP A 82 -7.91 -27.29 -20.96
N ALA A 83 -8.97 -26.66 -20.47
CA ALA A 83 -9.58 -27.04 -19.21
C ALA A 83 -10.24 -28.42 -19.22
N ASP A 84 -10.68 -28.91 -20.37
CA ASP A 84 -11.33 -30.21 -20.47
C ASP A 84 -10.30 -31.35 -20.36
N ALA A 85 -9.08 -31.13 -20.85
CA ALA A 85 -7.99 -32.09 -20.72
C ALA A 85 -7.56 -32.38 -19.27
N PHE A 86 -7.80 -31.44 -18.35
CA PHE A 86 -7.41 -31.58 -16.94
C PHE A 86 -8.60 -31.77 -15.99
N TYR A 87 -9.83 -31.78 -16.48
CA TYR A 87 -11.02 -31.86 -15.63
C TYR A 87 -11.38 -33.28 -15.21
N SER A 88 -11.73 -33.45 -13.93
CA SER A 88 -12.37 -34.67 -13.41
C SER A 88 -13.46 -34.29 -12.41
N SER A 89 -14.60 -34.97 -12.48
CA SER A 89 -15.64 -34.89 -11.44
C SER A 89 -15.32 -35.74 -10.20
N ASP A 90 -14.35 -36.66 -10.30
CA ASP A 90 -13.86 -37.47 -9.19
C ASP A 90 -12.63 -36.81 -8.57
N HIS A 91 -12.79 -36.31 -7.34
CA HIS A 91 -11.76 -35.60 -6.57
C HIS A 91 -10.61 -36.50 -6.08
N SER A 92 -10.72 -37.82 -6.24
CA SER A 92 -9.67 -38.77 -5.86
C SER A 92 -8.61 -38.97 -6.95
N VAL A 93 -8.88 -38.51 -8.19
CA VAL A 93 -7.98 -38.69 -9.33
C VAL A 93 -6.81 -37.68 -9.26
N PRO A 94 -5.57 -38.13 -9.04
CA PRO A 94 -4.42 -37.22 -8.93
C PRO A 94 -4.15 -36.46 -10.23
N GLY A 95 -3.72 -35.21 -10.12
CA GLY A 95 -3.34 -34.39 -11.28
C GLY A 95 -4.51 -33.81 -12.08
N THR A 96 -5.73 -33.85 -11.54
CA THR A 96 -6.94 -33.28 -12.17
C THR A 96 -7.44 -32.06 -11.42
N ILE A 97 -8.20 -31.21 -12.11
CA ILE A 97 -8.84 -30.01 -11.60
C ILE A 97 -10.34 -30.29 -11.48
N CYS A 98 -10.94 -29.96 -10.34
CA CYS A 98 -12.36 -30.19 -10.07
C CYS A 98 -13.30 -29.12 -10.66
N SER A 99 -12.76 -28.08 -11.30
CA SER A 99 -13.51 -26.97 -11.90
C SER A 99 -12.94 -26.63 -13.29
N ARG A 100 -13.84 -26.19 -14.18
CA ARG A 100 -13.50 -25.60 -15.49
C ARG A 100 -13.73 -24.10 -15.51
N GLU A 101 -14.05 -23.51 -14.37
CA GLU A 101 -14.43 -22.12 -14.19
C GLU A 101 -13.55 -21.45 -13.13
N GLY A 102 -13.32 -20.15 -13.30
CA GLY A 102 -12.53 -19.32 -12.40
C GLY A 102 -12.69 -17.84 -12.70
N GLY A 103 -12.12 -17.00 -11.84
CA GLY A 103 -12.04 -15.56 -12.07
C GLY A 103 -10.81 -15.24 -12.92
N PHE A 104 -11.03 -14.83 -14.16
CA PHE A 104 -9.94 -14.46 -15.08
C PHE A 104 -10.00 -12.98 -15.40
N LEU A 105 -8.82 -12.35 -15.50
CA LEU A 105 -8.70 -11.01 -16.07
C LEU A 105 -8.92 -11.11 -17.58
N THR A 106 -10.10 -10.70 -18.02
CA THR A 106 -10.51 -10.73 -19.44
C THR A 106 -10.37 -9.37 -20.12
N SER A 107 -10.35 -8.28 -19.35
CA SER A 107 -10.15 -6.91 -19.83
C SER A 107 -8.69 -6.49 -19.94
N TRP A 108 -7.75 -7.34 -19.51
CA TRP A 108 -6.32 -7.06 -19.53
C TRP A 108 -5.53 -8.29 -19.99
N GLN A 109 -4.57 -8.08 -20.89
CA GLN A 109 -3.67 -9.12 -21.35
C GLN A 109 -2.20 -8.75 -21.05
N PRO A 110 -1.34 -9.72 -20.71
CA PRO A 110 0.08 -9.45 -20.45
C PRO A 110 0.85 -8.82 -21.62
N ALA A 111 0.35 -9.01 -22.83
CA ALA A 111 0.91 -8.45 -24.06
C ALA A 111 0.55 -6.96 -24.27
N GLU A 112 -0.43 -6.43 -23.54
CA GLU A 112 -0.88 -5.03 -23.63
C GLU A 112 -0.06 -4.09 -22.74
N PHE A 113 0.92 -4.61 -21.99
CA PHE A 113 1.76 -3.83 -21.10
C PHE A 113 2.54 -2.71 -21.82
N ASP A 114 2.37 -1.47 -21.37
CA ASP A 114 3.07 -0.30 -21.93
C ASP A 114 4.52 -0.21 -21.41
N ALA A 115 5.40 -1.01 -22.00
CA ALA A 115 6.81 -1.06 -21.61
C ALA A 115 7.53 0.29 -21.79
N GLU A 116 7.20 1.05 -22.83
CA GLU A 116 7.86 2.33 -23.13
C GLU A 116 7.55 3.37 -22.05
N PHE A 117 6.31 3.43 -21.58
CA PHE A 117 5.89 4.32 -20.50
C PHE A 117 6.72 4.10 -19.22
N PHE A 118 7.02 2.85 -18.89
CA PHE A 118 7.84 2.48 -17.73
C PHE A 118 9.36 2.51 -18.00
N GLY A 119 9.79 2.87 -19.22
CA GLY A 119 11.20 2.92 -19.59
C GLY A 119 11.86 1.54 -19.72
N ILE A 120 11.07 0.50 -20.01
CA ILE A 120 11.49 -0.88 -20.13
C ILE A 120 11.62 -1.23 -21.62
N SER A 121 12.70 -1.94 -21.98
CA SER A 121 12.87 -2.37 -23.38
C SER A 121 11.88 -3.49 -23.73
N PRO A 122 11.41 -3.60 -24.99
CA PRO A 122 10.47 -4.66 -25.38
C PRO A 122 10.98 -6.07 -25.06
N ARG A 123 12.28 -6.31 -25.25
CA ARG A 123 12.92 -7.59 -24.96
C ARG A 123 12.91 -7.93 -23.47
N GLU A 124 13.06 -6.93 -22.62
CA GLU A 124 12.99 -7.10 -21.16
C GLU A 124 11.54 -7.32 -20.74
N ALA A 125 10.62 -6.51 -21.26
CA ALA A 125 9.19 -6.65 -21.02
C ALA A 125 8.72 -8.06 -21.32
N ASP A 126 9.08 -8.65 -22.46
CA ASP A 126 8.70 -10.03 -22.83
C ASP A 126 9.10 -11.08 -21.78
N ALA A 127 10.22 -10.89 -21.10
CA ALA A 127 10.73 -11.81 -20.09
C ALA A 127 10.20 -11.54 -18.67
N MET A 128 9.53 -10.42 -18.44
CA MET A 128 8.98 -10.08 -17.12
C MET A 128 7.78 -10.96 -16.76
N ASP A 129 7.63 -11.30 -15.48
CA ASP A 129 6.43 -11.93 -14.96
C ASP A 129 5.21 -11.00 -15.21
N PRO A 130 4.09 -11.50 -15.78
CA PRO A 130 2.86 -10.72 -15.92
C PRO A 130 2.36 -10.05 -14.64
N GLN A 131 2.61 -10.64 -13.46
CA GLN A 131 2.24 -10.07 -12.17
C GLN A 131 3.00 -8.77 -11.88
N GLN A 132 4.29 -8.70 -12.25
CA GLN A 132 5.08 -7.49 -12.11
C GLN A 132 4.56 -6.39 -13.04
N ARG A 133 4.26 -6.73 -14.29
CA ARG A 133 3.70 -5.80 -15.27
C ARG A 133 2.37 -5.22 -14.78
N LEU A 134 1.47 -6.08 -14.33
CA LEU A 134 0.17 -5.70 -13.78
C LEU A 134 0.30 -4.81 -12.54
N LEU A 135 1.20 -5.17 -11.62
CA LEU A 135 1.45 -4.38 -10.41
C LEU A 135 1.91 -2.96 -10.76
N MET A 136 2.76 -2.80 -11.77
CA MET A 136 3.27 -1.49 -12.19
C MET A 136 2.17 -0.59 -12.73
N GLU A 137 1.28 -1.12 -13.58
CA GLU A 137 0.12 -0.39 -14.09
C GLU A 137 -0.86 -0.03 -12.98
N VAL A 138 -1.24 -0.99 -12.14
CA VAL A 138 -2.21 -0.78 -11.06
C VAL A 138 -1.67 0.18 -10.00
N ALA A 139 -0.38 0.13 -9.69
CA ALA A 139 0.26 1.07 -8.78
C ALA A 139 0.28 2.49 -9.36
N TRP A 140 0.51 2.64 -10.66
CA TRP A 140 0.43 3.92 -11.34
C TRP A 140 -0.98 4.51 -11.27
N GLU A 141 -2.00 3.72 -11.60
CA GLU A 141 -3.40 4.16 -11.55
C GLU A 141 -3.87 4.50 -10.14
N ALA A 142 -3.39 3.77 -9.13
CA ALA A 142 -3.69 4.09 -7.73
C ALA A 142 -3.13 5.48 -7.34
N LEU A 143 -1.95 5.85 -7.84
CA LEU A 143 -1.37 7.18 -7.64
C LEU A 143 -2.17 8.25 -8.39
N GLU A 144 -2.58 7.98 -9.63
CA GLU A 144 -3.43 8.89 -10.41
C GLU A 144 -4.79 9.12 -9.74
N HIS A 145 -5.43 8.06 -9.25
CA HIS A 145 -6.67 8.14 -8.49
C HIS A 145 -6.51 8.98 -7.21
N ALA A 146 -5.34 8.91 -6.56
CA ALA A 146 -5.02 9.76 -5.42
C ALA A 146 -4.71 11.23 -5.80
N GLY A 147 -4.60 11.54 -7.09
CA GLY A 147 -4.14 12.85 -7.58
C GLY A 147 -2.66 13.11 -7.27
N ILE A 148 -1.85 12.07 -7.06
CA ILE A 148 -0.44 12.15 -6.70
C ILE A 148 0.41 11.91 -7.95
N THR A 149 1.30 12.86 -8.28
CA THR A 149 2.22 12.71 -9.40
C THR A 149 3.48 11.93 -9.01
N LYS A 150 4.15 11.33 -10.00
CA LYS A 150 5.43 10.65 -9.79
C LYS A 150 6.52 11.58 -9.24
N GLU A 151 6.47 12.86 -9.60
CA GLU A 151 7.41 13.87 -9.10
C GLU A 151 7.20 14.13 -7.61
N ALA A 152 5.94 14.07 -7.13
CA ALA A 152 5.61 14.32 -5.73
C ALA A 152 6.16 13.24 -4.78
N ILE A 153 6.32 12.00 -5.26
CA ILE A 153 6.85 10.87 -4.48
C ILE A 153 8.33 10.58 -4.76
N ARG A 154 8.96 11.28 -5.71
CA ARG A 154 10.35 11.02 -6.04
C ARG A 154 11.25 11.50 -4.92
N GLY A 155 12.04 10.58 -4.34
CA GLY A 155 12.99 10.88 -3.26
C GLY A 155 12.36 11.00 -1.88
N THR A 156 11.08 10.67 -1.73
CA THR A 156 10.40 10.57 -0.44
C THR A 156 10.62 9.19 0.19
N GLN A 157 10.31 9.08 1.48
CA GLN A 157 10.33 7.80 2.19
C GLN A 157 9.04 7.01 1.94
N THR A 158 8.79 6.64 0.69
CA THR A 158 7.60 5.86 0.29
C THR A 158 7.89 4.37 0.39
N GLY A 159 7.14 3.66 1.24
CA GLY A 159 7.21 2.20 1.35
C GLY A 159 6.35 1.50 0.31
N ILE A 160 6.79 0.32 -0.15
CA ILE A 160 6.03 -0.55 -1.05
C ILE A 160 5.89 -1.91 -0.36
N PHE A 161 4.66 -2.40 -0.22
CA PHE A 161 4.33 -3.67 0.41
C PHE A 161 3.45 -4.47 -0.57
N VAL A 162 3.91 -5.66 -0.97
CA VAL A 162 3.27 -6.52 -1.98
C VAL A 162 3.28 -7.96 -1.48
N GLY A 163 2.25 -8.74 -1.80
CA GLY A 163 2.09 -10.14 -1.39
C GLY A 163 1.49 -11.02 -2.46
#